data_AF-A0A0P4W3T0-F1
#
_entry.id   AF-A0A0P4W3T0-F1
#
_cell.length_a   1.000
_cell.length_b   1.000
_cell.length_c   1.000
_cell.angle_alpha   90.00
_cell.angle_beta   90.00
_cell.angle_gamma   90.00
#
_symmetry.space_group_name_H-M   'P 1'
#
loop_
_entity.id
_entity.type
_entity.pdbx_description
1 polymer ?
#
loop_
_entity_poly.entity_id
_entity_poly.type
_entity_poly.pdbx_seq_one_letter_code
_entity_poly.pdbx_strand_id
1 'polypeptide(L)'
;MGDSWFQRVQCVALESLLMALGVRRVDLLVLDVEGAEQAILNHLDLDKFNVQVLCLEWKKQAEQQGLVDKLAQRGFQLVARLREDLVLVRRGSEYATRLTTTTTSLPQAPGTQ
;
A
#
# COMPACT_ATOMS: atom_id res chain seq x y z
N MET A 1 -32.47 4.34 -13.67
CA MET A 1 -31.36 5.09 -13.05
C MET A 1 -31.61 5.06 -11.56
N GLY A 2 -30.74 4.41 -10.78
CA GLY A 2 -30.92 4.30 -9.33
C GLY A 2 -30.51 5.59 -8.64
N ASP A 3 -31.25 6.00 -7.61
CA ASP A 3 -30.95 7.19 -6.83
C ASP A 3 -29.59 7.00 -6.12
N SER A 4 -28.69 7.95 -6.34
CA SER A 4 -27.41 8.03 -5.61
C SER A 4 -27.62 8.90 -4.37
N TRP A 5 -27.27 8.39 -3.19
CA TRP A 5 -27.33 9.15 -1.93
C TRP A 5 -25.94 9.41 -1.40
N PHE A 6 -25.79 10.51 -0.67
CA PHE A 6 -24.54 10.88 -0.01
C PHE A 6 -24.84 11.34 1.42
N GLN A 7 -23.88 11.13 2.33
CA GLN A 7 -23.95 11.59 3.70
C GLN A 7 -22.61 12.20 4.12
N ARG A 8 -22.66 13.29 4.88
CA ARG A 8 -21.47 13.84 5.52
C ARG A 8 -21.12 12.99 6.73
N VAL A 9 -19.88 12.52 6.79
CA VAL A 9 -19.33 11.78 7.92
C VAL A 9 -18.18 12.56 8.54
N GLN A 10 -17.95 12.37 9.83
CA GLN A 10 -16.76 12.89 10.49
C GLN A 10 -15.55 12.03 10.11
N CYS A 11 -14.53 12.64 9.52
CA CYS A 11 -13.24 11.98 9.29
C CYS A 11 -12.26 12.37 10.40
N VAL A 12 -11.43 11.42 10.82
CA VAL A 12 -10.30 11.67 11.71
C VAL A 12 -9.03 11.25 11.00
N ALA A 13 -7.91 11.92 11.28
CA ALA A 13 -6.63 11.52 10.71
C ALA A 13 -6.24 10.14 11.26
N LEU A 14 -5.82 9.23 10.37
CA LEU A 14 -5.34 7.90 10.75
C LEU A 14 -4.21 7.98 11.79
N GLU A 15 -3.29 8.92 11.63
CA GLU A 15 -2.22 9.19 12.59
C GLU A 15 -2.76 9.48 14.01
N SER A 16 -3.81 10.29 14.14
CA SER A 16 -4.43 10.57 15.45
C SER A 16 -4.98 9.31 16.10
N LEU A 17 -5.61 8.43 15.31
CA LEU A 17 -6.14 7.16 15.79
C LEU A 17 -5.01 6.22 16.24
N LEU A 18 -3.96 6.08 15.44
CA LEU A 18 -2.80 5.23 15.79
C LEU A 18 -2.11 5.73 17.06
N MET A 19 -1.93 7.04 17.21
CA MET A 19 -1.38 7.64 18.44
C MET A 19 -2.27 7.38 19.67
N ALA A 20 -3.58 7.56 19.54
CA ALA A 20 -4.53 7.33 20.63
C ALA A 20 -4.54 5.86 21.08
N LEU A 21 -4.32 4.93 20.15
CA LEU A 21 -4.21 3.49 20.43
C LEU A 21 -2.81 3.06 20.89
N GLY A 22 -1.84 3.98 20.98
CA GLY A 22 -0.46 3.65 21.32
C GLY A 22 0.26 2.78 20.28
N VAL A 23 -0.26 2.71 19.06
CA VAL A 23 0.32 1.92 17.97
C VAL A 23 1.57 2.63 17.45
N ARG A 24 2.69 1.91 17.44
CA ARG A 24 4.00 2.41 16.97
C ARG A 24 4.56 1.60 15.80
N ARG A 25 3.92 0.48 15.48
CA ARG A 25 4.30 -0.43 14.41
C ARG A 25 3.05 -0.89 13.68
N VAL A 26 3.08 -0.82 12.36
CA VAL A 26 2.03 -1.33 11.48
C VAL A 26 2.65 -2.32 10.52
N ASP A 27 2.38 -3.61 10.73
CA ASP A 27 2.94 -4.65 9.87
C ASP A 27 2.30 -4.65 8.48
N LEU A 28 1.01 -4.34 8.39
CA LEU A 28 0.28 -4.21 7.14
C LEU A 28 -0.68 -3.02 7.20
N LEU A 29 -0.54 -2.11 6.25
CA LEU A 29 -1.48 -1.02 6.02
C LEU A 29 -2.14 -1.20 4.65
N VAL A 30 -3.45 -1.41 4.65
CA VAL A 30 -4.29 -1.50 3.45
C VAL A 30 -5.05 -0.19 3.32
N LEU A 31 -4.87 0.52 2.19
CA LEU A 31 -5.63 1.71 1.85
C LEU A 31 -6.48 1.44 0.60
N ASP A 32 -7.78 1.35 0.85
CA ASP A 32 -8.86 1.30 -0.13
C ASP A 32 -9.90 2.30 0.39
N VAL A 33 -9.75 3.57 -0.04
CA VAL A 33 -10.53 4.71 0.48
C VAL A 33 -11.16 5.51 -0.65
N GLU A 34 -11.42 4.84 -1.78
CA GLU A 34 -12.17 5.37 -2.91
C GLU A 34 -11.65 6.73 -3.42
N GLY A 35 -10.31 6.90 -3.46
CA GLY A 35 -9.65 8.07 -4.05
C GLY A 35 -9.01 9.06 -3.06
N ALA A 36 -9.07 8.78 -1.74
CA ALA A 36 -8.45 9.61 -0.70
C ALA A 36 -7.04 9.14 -0.28
N GLU A 37 -6.46 8.14 -0.95
CA GLU A 37 -5.20 7.50 -0.57
C GLU A 37 -4.04 8.49 -0.55
N GLN A 38 -3.97 9.39 -1.54
CA GLN A 38 -2.94 10.43 -1.62
C GLN A 38 -2.97 11.38 -0.42
N ALA A 39 -4.17 11.74 0.06
CA ALA A 39 -4.33 12.62 1.21
C ALA A 39 -3.84 11.94 2.49
N ILE A 40 -4.12 10.65 2.66
CA ILE A 40 -3.62 9.85 3.78
C ILE A 40 -2.10 9.74 3.73
N LEU A 41 -1.52 9.37 2.57
CA LEU A 41 -0.07 9.18 2.42
C LEU A 41 0.75 10.47 2.61
N ASN A 42 0.15 11.63 2.34
CA ASN A 42 0.78 12.94 2.56
C ASN A 42 0.82 13.33 4.04
N HIS A 43 -0.15 12.88 4.84
CA HIS A 43 -0.25 13.24 6.26
C HIS A 43 0.34 12.18 7.18
N LEU A 44 0.26 10.90 6.81
CA LEU A 44 0.75 9.80 7.64
C LEU A 44 2.28 9.70 7.57
N ASP A 45 2.92 9.88 8.73
CA ASP A 45 4.34 9.58 8.89
C ASP A 45 4.58 8.05 8.96
N LEU A 46 4.85 7.46 7.79
CA LEU A 46 5.12 6.02 7.64
C LEU A 46 6.35 5.53 8.43
N ASP A 47 7.28 6.43 8.78
CA ASP A 47 8.48 6.09 9.56
C ASP A 47 8.18 6.11 11.05
N LYS A 48 7.44 7.12 11.53
CA LYS A 48 6.96 7.21 12.92
C LYS A 48 6.16 5.98 13.35
N PHE A 49 5.34 5.43 12.46
CA PHE A 49 4.55 4.23 12.72
C PHE A 49 5.20 2.92 12.25
N ASN A 50 6.47 2.98 11.83
CA ASN A 50 7.25 1.84 11.36
C ASN A 50 6.43 0.91 10.44
N VAL A 51 5.84 1.47 9.39
CA VAL A 51 4.96 0.74 8.47
C VAL A 51 5.79 -0.23 7.62
N GLN A 52 5.47 -1.52 7.65
CA GLN A 52 6.27 -2.56 6.98
C GLN A 52 5.77 -2.91 5.59
N VAL A 53 4.45 -3.07 5.41
CA VAL A 53 3.82 -3.42 4.12
C VAL A 53 2.69 -2.45 3.81
N LEU A 54 2.62 -1.99 2.57
CA LEU A 54 1.57 -1.15 2.02
C LEU A 54 0.81 -1.94 0.94
N CYS A 55 -0.50 -1.99 1.04
CA CYS A 55 -1.41 -2.37 -0.05
C CYS A 55 -2.25 -1.15 -0.40
N LEU A 56 -2.11 -0.63 -1.61
CA LEU A 56 -2.74 0.61 -2.04
C LEU A 56 -3.63 0.35 -3.26
N GLU A 57 -4.93 0.60 -3.15
CA GLU A 57 -5.80 0.69 -4.33
C GLU A 57 -5.57 2.04 -5.00
N TRP A 58 -5.18 2.05 -6.27
CA TRP A 58 -4.91 3.27 -7.02
C TRP A 58 -5.47 3.20 -8.43
N LYS A 59 -6.69 3.74 -8.60
CA LYS A 59 -7.47 3.69 -9.86
C LYS A 59 -6.78 4.35 -11.04
N LYS A 60 -6.02 5.42 -10.78
CA LYS A 60 -5.34 6.18 -11.83
C LYS A 60 -4.02 5.53 -12.24
N GLN A 61 -4.09 4.55 -13.14
CA GLN A 61 -2.92 3.78 -13.59
C GLN A 61 -1.74 4.63 -14.06
N ALA A 62 -2.01 5.74 -14.76
CA ALA A 62 -0.96 6.66 -15.24
C ALA A 62 -0.15 7.32 -14.11
N GLU A 63 -0.73 7.44 -12.90
CA GLU A 63 -0.08 8.05 -11.73
C GLU A 63 0.67 7.02 -10.88
N GLN A 64 0.37 5.71 -11.03
CA GLN A 64 0.91 4.65 -10.19
C GLN A 64 2.44 4.63 -10.17
N GLN A 65 3.10 4.88 -11.31
CA GLN A 65 4.56 4.87 -11.35
C GLN A 65 5.16 5.99 -10.51
N GLY A 66 4.63 7.21 -10.62
CA GLY A 66 5.10 8.34 -9.80
C GLY A 66 4.87 8.14 -8.30
N LEU A 67 3.77 7.47 -7.92
CA LEU A 67 3.54 7.05 -6.53
C LEU A 67 4.61 6.04 -6.07
N VAL A 68 4.87 5.01 -6.87
CA VAL A 68 5.88 3.99 -6.57
C VAL A 68 7.26 4.63 -6.39
N ASP A 69 7.64 5.57 -7.25
CA ASP A 69 8.93 6.25 -7.16
C ASP A 69 9.04 7.09 -5.88
N LYS A 70 7.97 7.80 -5.51
CA LYS A 70 7.89 8.53 -4.22
C LYS A 70 8.05 7.61 -3.02
N LEU A 71 7.38 6.46 -3.03
CA LEU A 71 7.48 5.48 -1.94
C LEU A 71 8.84 4.77 -1.93
N ALA A 72 9.46 4.57 -3.09
CA ALA A 72 10.81 4.03 -3.20
C ALA A 72 11.85 4.95 -2.55
N GLN A 73 11.72 6.27 -2.74
CA GLN A 73 12.55 7.27 -2.05
C GLN A 73 12.37 7.24 -0.52
N ARG A 74 11.21 6.77 -0.04
CA ARG A 74 10.92 6.54 1.39
C ARG A 74 11.28 5.13 1.87
N GLY A 75 12.08 4.39 1.10
CA GLY A 75 12.60 3.09 1.50
C GLY A 75 11.67 1.91 1.26
N PHE A 76 10.61 2.06 0.46
CA PHE A 76 9.78 0.94 0.03
C PHE A 76 10.29 0.33 -1.29
N GLN A 77 9.81 -0.87 -1.61
CA GLN A 77 9.99 -1.53 -2.89
C GLN A 77 8.66 -2.11 -3.34
N LEU A 78 8.31 -1.94 -4.62
CA LEU A 78 7.14 -2.58 -5.21
C LEU A 78 7.43 -4.08 -5.37
N VAL A 79 6.52 -4.93 -4.88
CA VAL A 79 6.66 -6.40 -4.94
C VAL A 79 5.57 -7.07 -5.77
N ALA A 80 4.39 -6.43 -5.88
CA ALA A 80 3.34 -6.88 -6.77
C ALA A 80 2.52 -5.70 -7.29
N ARG A 81 1.96 -5.86 -8.49
CA ARG A 81 0.96 -4.98 -9.08
C ARG A 81 -0.19 -5.83 -9.60
N LEU A 82 -1.39 -5.59 -9.11
CA LEU A 82 -2.60 -6.32 -9.48
C LEU A 82 -3.66 -5.32 -9.92
N ARG A 83 -3.66 -4.96 -11.22
CA ARG A 83 -4.52 -3.91 -11.79
C ARG A 83 -4.38 -2.57 -11.05
N GLU A 84 -5.29 -2.29 -10.12
CA GLU A 84 -5.34 -1.06 -9.33
C GLU A 84 -4.58 -1.22 -8.01
N ASP A 85 -4.32 -2.44 -7.55
CA ASP A 85 -3.59 -2.69 -6.32
C ASP A 85 -2.08 -2.65 -6.50
N LEU A 86 -1.41 -1.91 -5.63
CA LEU A 86 0.03 -1.87 -5.49
C LEU A 86 0.42 -2.47 -4.13
N VAL A 87 1.27 -3.49 -4.14
CA VAL A 87 1.85 -4.05 -2.91
C VAL A 87 3.30 -3.62 -2.81
N LEU A 88 3.62 -2.86 -1.76
CA LEU A 88 4.97 -2.39 -1.48
C LEU A 88 5.44 -2.86 -0.11
N VAL A 89 6.72 -3.19 0.00
CA VAL A 89 7.33 -3.66 1.25
C VAL A 89 8.49 -2.74 1.62
N ARG A 90 8.65 -2.42 2.90
CA ARG A 90 9.78 -1.64 3.42
C ARG A 90 11.07 -2.43 3.24
N ARG A 91 12.08 -1.82 2.63
CA ARG A 91 13.42 -2.39 2.46
C ARG A 91 14.05 -2.67 3.83
N GLY A 92 14.71 -3.82 3.96
CA GLY A 92 15.32 -4.25 5.22
C GLY A 92 14.33 -4.78 6.26
N SER A 93 13.02 -4.77 5.99
CA SER A 93 12.05 -5.45 6.85
C SER A 93 12.18 -6.97 6.75
N GLU A 94 11.73 -7.69 7.78
CA GLU A 94 11.65 -9.16 7.76
C GLU A 94 10.75 -9.69 6.63
N TYR A 95 9.77 -8.89 6.20
CA TYR A 95 8.88 -9.21 5.07
C TYR A 95 9.61 -9.13 3.73
N ALA A 96 10.58 -8.22 3.58
CA ALA A 96 11.40 -8.14 2.37
C ALA A 96 12.29 -9.38 2.21
N THR A 97 12.89 -9.87 3.30
CA THR A 97 13.78 -11.03 3.29
C THR A 97 13.04 -12.31 2.86
N ARG A 98 11.79 -12.48 3.32
CA ARG A 98 10.96 -13.66 2.96
C ARG A 98 10.59 -13.72 1.48
N LEU A 99 10.55 -12.58 0.78
CA LEU A 99 10.30 -12.55 -0.67
C LEU A 99 11.51 -12.99 -1.48
N THR A 100 12.73 -12.67 -1.02
CA THR A 100 13.98 -13.07 -1.72
C THR A 100 14.25 -14.57 -1.67
N THR A 101 13.76 -15.26 -0.63
CA THR A 101 13.92 -16.71 -0.49
C THR A 101 13.03 -17.55 -1.42
N THR A 102 12.04 -16.94 -2.08
CA THR A 102 11.06 -17.65 -2.93
C THR A 102 11.35 -17.50 -4.43
N THR A 103 12.45 -16.85 -4.84
CA THR A 103 12.91 -16.87 -6.24
C THR A 103 13.59 -18.21 -6.58
N THR A 104 12.86 -19.31 -6.46
CA THR A 104 13.15 -20.57 -7.16
C THR A 104 11.97 -20.84 -8.07
N SER A 105 12.16 -20.48 -9.35
CA SER A 105 11.39 -20.87 -10.54
C SER A 105 9.89 -21.16 -10.37
N LEU A 106 9.04 -20.23 -10.83
CA LEU A 106 7.71 -20.60 -11.32
C LEU A 106 7.89 -21.59 -12.49
N PRO A 107 7.23 -22.77 -12.48
CA PRO A 107 7.29 -23.69 -13.60
C PRO A 107 6.67 -23.03 -14.83
N GLN A 108 7.38 -23.09 -15.96
CA GLN A 108 6.83 -22.68 -17.25
C GLN A 108 5.63 -23.57 -17.57
N ALA A 109 4.53 -22.93 -17.99
CA ALA A 109 3.36 -23.64 -18.46
C ALA A 109 3.76 -24.58 -19.62
N PRO A 110 3.28 -25.84 -19.64
CA PRO A 110 3.58 -26.76 -20.73
C PRO A 110 3.05 -26.17 -22.04
N GLY A 111 3.96 -25.96 -22.99
CA GLY A 111 3.64 -25.49 -24.32
C GLY A 111 2.69 -26.47 -25.01
N THR A 112 1.59 -25.94 -25.52
CA THR A 112 0.66 -26.67 -26.37
C THR A 112 1.34 -26.93 -27.72
N GLN A 113 1.63 -28.21 -28.02
CA GLN A 113 1.87 -28.68 -29.38
C GLN A 113 0.53 -28.92 -30.08
#